data_AF-A0A1Y4QGH3-F1
#
_entry.id   AF-A0A1Y4QGH3-F1
#
_cell.length_a   1.000
_cell.length_b   1.000
_cell.length_c   1.000
_cell.angle_alpha   90.00
_cell.angle_beta   90.00
_cell.angle_gamma   90.00
#
_symmetry.space_group_name_H-M   'P 1'
#
loop_
_entity.id
_entity.type
_entity.pdbx_description
1 polymer ?
#
loop_
_entity_poly.entity_id
_entity_poly.type
_entity_poly.pdbx_seq_one_letter_code
_entity_poly.pdbx_strand_id
1 'polypeptide(L)'
;MMHVCIHKYLEEHKSNYQGKYRCHSCVQTKQYEHKFHYYIRDIQFREINVFLTLDYSDLEIKSVFSVDLHEQEEEYIIKDALKQILYFNEYHTILKCDDFQEYIDSKNTEIMLEPLDYRNILDYLEYHRGINQETIDEFYEIFMPYLEKLMKMKNYRKFIDSVNLLLDKILYEYEWDGTTAKYLDTQYQFHLYYFRKIIRMVFEKLDVFYDQVKEYLLEAIWKLCTSQRFAFAIMTDFGNLVLSHYRVTKAIFKYVDNYLKDNNKDKNIVVAYLKAIFESDHEAFKEASMDVIRFVMNDMLTFANHDLQLAIGNSIVRSEGYDLLINLFSKDYNTFVFVCFPISTFPKEYHEKIREELEKAIRFYAGRMEHDEYRLSSFEQVSNINRLLMENYKEYGKNE
;
A
#
# COMPACT_ATOMS: atom_id res chain seq x y z
N MET A 1 -20.92 30.34 4.64
CA MET A 1 -20.03 31.16 5.47
C MET A 1 -18.84 30.38 6.01
N MET A 2 -18.97 29.15 6.49
CA MET A 2 -17.86 28.42 7.14
C MET A 2 -16.91 27.70 6.17
N HIS A 3 -17.40 27.17 5.04
CA HIS A 3 -16.49 26.83 3.93
C HIS A 3 -15.67 28.06 3.49
N VAL A 4 -16.20 29.28 3.67
CA VAL A 4 -15.50 30.51 3.32
C VAL A 4 -14.32 30.78 4.26
N CYS A 5 -14.41 30.50 5.57
CA CYS A 5 -13.25 30.68 6.46
C CYS A 5 -12.15 29.66 6.15
N ILE A 6 -12.50 28.40 5.87
CA ILE A 6 -11.54 27.37 5.46
C ILE A 6 -10.89 27.72 4.10
N HIS A 7 -11.69 28.06 3.08
CA HIS A 7 -11.17 28.44 1.77
C HIS A 7 -10.31 29.70 1.86
N LYS A 8 -10.74 30.72 2.62
CA LYS A 8 -9.96 31.93 2.87
C LYS A 8 -8.60 31.60 3.49
N TYR A 9 -8.59 30.76 4.53
CA TYR A 9 -7.33 30.33 5.16
C TYR A 9 -6.41 29.65 4.15
N LEU A 10 -6.93 28.70 3.36
CA LEU A 10 -6.15 27.98 2.34
C LEU A 10 -5.63 28.89 1.22
N GLU A 11 -6.32 29.98 0.90
CA GLU A 11 -5.92 30.96 -0.12
C GLU A 11 -4.85 31.95 0.40
N GLU A 12 -4.98 32.39 1.65
CA GLU A 12 -4.07 33.35 2.29
C GLU A 12 -2.73 32.70 2.71
N HIS A 13 -2.76 31.42 3.10
CA HIS A 13 -1.62 30.69 3.64
C HIS A 13 -1.00 29.77 2.56
N LYS A 14 -0.33 30.38 1.58
CA LYS A 14 0.39 29.65 0.52
C LYS A 14 1.81 29.33 0.97
N SER A 15 2.06 28.04 1.17
CA SER A 15 3.37 27.51 1.50
C SER A 15 3.79 26.46 0.48
N ASN A 16 5.06 26.51 0.10
CA ASN A 16 5.71 25.50 -0.76
C ASN A 16 6.34 24.37 0.07
N TYR A 17 6.24 24.43 1.40
CA TYR A 17 6.76 23.40 2.29
C TYR A 17 5.99 22.10 2.10
N GLN A 18 6.72 21.02 1.81
CA GLN A 18 6.19 19.67 1.78
C GLN A 18 6.48 19.00 3.12
N GLY A 19 5.48 18.98 3.99
CA GLY A 19 5.58 18.33 5.29
C GLY A 19 5.59 16.82 5.16
N LYS A 20 6.30 16.20 6.11
CA LYS A 20 6.38 14.74 6.17
C LYS A 20 5.28 14.13 7.05
N TYR A 21 4.65 14.90 7.94
CA TYR A 21 3.58 14.46 8.85
C TYR A 21 2.43 13.77 8.14
N ARG A 22 1.89 12.73 8.76
CA ARG A 22 0.73 11.98 8.25
C ARG A 22 -0.37 11.94 9.30
N CYS A 23 -1.61 12.08 8.83
CA CYS A 23 -2.79 11.94 9.67
C CYS A 23 -3.06 10.45 9.89
N HIS A 24 -3.08 10.03 11.14
CA HIS A 24 -3.53 8.70 11.54
C HIS A 24 -5.05 8.64 11.64
N SER A 25 -5.65 9.57 12.38
CA SER A 25 -7.07 9.58 12.68
C SER A 25 -7.59 10.99 12.94
N CYS A 26 -8.90 11.17 12.76
CA CYS A 26 -9.60 12.43 12.99
C CYS A 26 -10.96 12.22 13.64
N VAL A 27 -11.23 12.90 14.75
CA VAL A 27 -12.49 12.82 15.48
C VAL A 27 -13.14 14.19 15.57
N GLN A 28 -14.38 14.29 15.11
CA GLN A 28 -15.21 15.45 15.38
C GLN A 28 -15.62 15.44 16.86
N THR A 29 -15.32 16.51 17.59
CA THR A 29 -15.66 16.64 19.02
C THR A 29 -16.81 17.61 19.27
N LYS A 30 -17.03 18.53 18.33
CA LYS A 30 -18.20 19.42 18.28
C LYS A 30 -18.55 19.69 16.82
N GLN A 31 -19.70 20.31 16.58
CA GLN A 31 -20.15 20.64 15.23
C GLN A 31 -19.07 21.32 14.35
N TYR A 32 -18.23 22.19 14.92
CA TYR A 32 -17.17 22.90 14.21
C TYR A 32 -15.79 22.72 14.85
N GLU A 33 -15.60 21.62 15.59
CA GLU A 33 -14.33 21.30 16.25
C GLU A 33 -13.92 19.88 15.89
N HIS A 34 -12.68 19.73 15.41
CA HIS A 34 -12.10 18.42 15.10
C HIS A 34 -10.76 18.27 15.83
N LYS A 35 -10.50 17.05 16.29
CA LYS A 35 -9.21 16.63 16.81
C LYS A 35 -8.56 15.67 15.83
N PHE A 36 -7.31 15.95 15.51
CA PHE A 36 -6.50 15.12 14.64
C PHE A 36 -5.36 14.52 15.42
N HIS A 37 -5.00 13.29 15.06
CA HIS A 37 -3.78 12.65 15.47
C HIS A 37 -2.87 12.53 14.26
N TYR A 38 -1.83 13.34 14.23
CA TYR A 38 -0.75 13.26 13.26
C TYR A 38 0.46 12.56 13.86
N TYR A 39 1.30 12.01 13.00
CA TYR A 39 2.58 11.46 13.41
C TYR A 39 3.68 11.72 12.38
N ILE A 40 4.91 11.66 12.88
CA ILE A 40 6.14 11.64 12.11
C ILE A 40 7.10 10.62 12.72
N ARG A 41 7.97 10.04 11.90
CA ARG A 41 9.11 9.27 12.40
C ARG A 41 10.40 10.04 12.21
N ASP A 42 11.19 10.12 13.28
CA ASP A 42 12.53 10.69 13.23
C ASP A 42 13.51 9.77 12.47
N ILE A 43 14.76 10.22 12.32
CA ILE A 43 15.82 9.45 11.63
C ILE A 43 16.17 8.11 12.30
N GLN A 44 15.72 7.91 13.56
CA GLN A 44 15.86 6.69 14.34
C GLN A 44 14.56 5.86 14.34
N PHE A 45 13.59 6.26 13.51
CA PHE A 45 12.25 5.71 13.39
C PHE A 45 11.42 5.76 14.67
N ARG A 46 11.76 6.64 15.61
CA ARG A 46 10.89 6.90 16.76
C ARG A 46 9.72 7.74 16.30
N GLU A 47 8.55 7.28 16.67
CA GLU A 47 7.31 7.96 16.36
C GLU A 47 7.11 9.15 17.29
N ILE A 48 6.80 10.30 16.70
CA ILE A 48 6.44 11.53 17.38
C ILE A 48 4.98 11.78 17.05
N ASN A 49 4.15 11.74 18.08
CA ASN A 49 2.72 11.95 17.98
C ASN A 49 2.37 13.41 18.22
N VAL A 50 1.59 13.97 17.30
CA VAL A 50 1.14 15.37 17.28
C VAL A 50 -0.37 15.38 17.30
N PHE A 51 -0.97 15.86 18.39
CA PHE A 51 -2.41 16.06 18.46
C PHE A 51 -2.73 17.51 18.14
N LEU A 52 -3.62 17.72 17.17
CA LEU A 52 -4.10 19.03 16.76
C LEU A 52 -5.59 19.13 17.08
N THR A 53 -6.00 20.19 17.78
CA THR A 53 -7.40 20.60 17.86
C THR A 53 -7.63 21.79 16.94
N LEU A 54 -8.57 21.67 16.00
CA LEU A 54 -9.00 22.74 15.11
C LEU A 54 -10.44 23.14 15.45
N ASP A 55 -10.63 24.42 15.73
CA ASP A 55 -11.94 25.06 15.87
C ASP A 55 -12.12 26.09 14.74
N TYR A 56 -13.20 25.94 13.99
CA TYR A 56 -13.58 26.79 12.87
C TYR A 56 -15.02 27.31 12.99
N SER A 57 -15.52 27.45 14.22
CA SER A 57 -16.84 28.03 14.49
C SER A 57 -16.96 29.51 14.12
N ASP A 58 -15.83 30.23 14.19
CA ASP A 58 -15.74 31.68 14.04
C ASP A 58 -15.20 32.09 12.63
N LEU A 59 -14.95 33.39 12.44
CA LEU A 59 -14.35 33.92 11.20
C LEU A 59 -12.88 33.54 11.00
N GLU A 60 -12.20 33.13 12.08
CA GLU A 60 -10.79 32.76 12.11
C GLU A 60 -10.62 31.33 12.61
N ILE A 61 -9.65 30.62 12.05
CA ILE A 61 -9.33 29.25 12.41
C ILE A 61 -8.44 29.27 13.65
N LYS A 62 -8.86 28.57 14.71
CA LYS A 62 -8.08 28.40 15.93
C LYS A 62 -7.48 27.00 15.95
N SER A 63 -6.16 26.93 16.11
CA SER A 63 -5.40 25.67 16.19
C SER A 63 -4.69 25.56 17.53
N VAL A 64 -4.75 24.38 18.15
CA VAL A 64 -3.99 24.05 19.36
C VAL A 64 -3.25 22.74 19.13
N PHE A 65 -1.91 22.78 19.17
CA PHE A 65 -1.05 21.61 19.07
C PHE A 65 -0.66 21.08 20.46
N SER A 66 -0.48 19.77 20.58
CA SER A 66 0.02 19.14 21.80
C SER A 66 1.53 19.27 22.01
N VAL A 67 2.26 19.71 20.99
CA VAL A 67 3.71 19.86 20.98
C VAL A 67 4.09 21.17 20.28
N ASP A 68 5.23 21.73 20.66
CA ASP A 68 5.78 22.92 19.99
C ASP A 68 6.37 22.49 18.63
N LEU A 69 5.88 23.10 17.54
CA LEU A 69 6.33 22.84 16.18
C LEU A 69 6.88 24.12 15.54
N HIS A 70 7.63 23.96 14.44
CA HIS A 70 8.00 25.11 13.64
C HIS A 70 6.79 25.64 12.86
N GLU A 71 6.67 26.96 12.68
CA GLU A 71 5.52 27.62 12.03
C GLU A 71 5.15 27.00 10.67
N GLN A 72 6.14 26.66 9.85
CA GLN A 72 5.91 26.00 8.55
C GLN A 72 5.32 24.58 8.67
N GLU A 73 5.64 23.85 9.74
CA GLU A 73 5.10 22.52 10.01
C GLU A 73 3.66 22.64 10.52
N GLU A 74 3.40 23.58 11.42
CA GLU A 74 2.05 23.90 11.88
C GLU A 74 1.14 24.23 10.70
N GLU A 75 1.56 25.15 9.84
CA GLU A 75 0.78 25.56 8.68
C GLU A 75 0.53 24.38 7.71
N TYR A 76 1.52 23.50 7.51
CA TYR A 76 1.32 22.30 6.71
C TYR A 76 0.24 21.38 7.30
N ILE A 77 0.32 21.09 8.60
CA ILE A 77 -0.62 20.19 9.28
C ILE A 77 -2.03 20.80 9.29
N ILE A 78 -2.16 22.10 9.60
CA ILE A 78 -3.46 22.81 9.58
C ILE A 78 -4.08 22.71 8.19
N LYS A 79 -3.32 23.01 7.13
CA LYS A 79 -3.84 22.97 5.76
C LYS A 79 -4.27 21.57 5.33
N ASP A 80 -3.50 20.55 5.72
CA ASP A 80 -3.87 19.16 5.46
C ASP A 80 -5.17 18.80 6.17
N ALA A 81 -5.27 19.08 7.47
CA ALA A 81 -6.45 18.82 8.28
C ALA A 81 -7.70 19.54 7.75
N LEU A 82 -7.57 20.79 7.32
CA LEU A 82 -8.66 21.56 6.72
C LEU A 82 -9.13 21.00 5.38
N LYS A 83 -8.21 20.50 4.53
CA LYS A 83 -8.58 19.80 3.29
C LYS A 83 -9.34 18.51 3.58
N GLN A 84 -8.94 17.78 4.62
CA GLN A 84 -9.68 16.59 5.06
C GLN A 84 -11.09 16.95 5.54
N ILE A 85 -11.26 18.02 6.32
CA ILE A 85 -12.59 18.51 6.74
C ILE A 85 -13.44 18.89 5.52
N LEU A 86 -12.88 19.58 4.54
CA LEU A 86 -13.60 19.92 3.30
C LEU A 86 -14.07 18.66 2.58
N TYR A 87 -13.21 17.64 2.48
CA TYR A 87 -13.57 16.36 1.89
C TYR A 87 -14.67 15.64 2.68
N PHE A 88 -14.62 15.62 4.02
CA PHE A 88 -15.66 14.99 4.84
C PHE A 88 -17.02 15.69 4.69
N ASN A 89 -17.02 17.02 4.57
CA ASN A 89 -18.23 17.81 4.41
C ASN A 89 -18.96 17.57 3.07
N GLU A 90 -18.36 16.87 2.11
CA GLU A 90 -19.03 16.43 0.88
C GLU A 90 -20.01 15.27 1.13
N TYR A 91 -19.91 14.59 2.28
CA TYR A 91 -20.71 13.43 2.62
C TYR A 91 -21.73 13.74 3.71
N HIS A 92 -22.85 13.01 3.67
CA HIS A 92 -23.85 13.06 4.72
C HIS A 92 -23.45 12.13 5.87
N THR A 93 -23.67 12.59 7.10
CA THR A 93 -23.53 11.81 8.35
C THR A 93 -24.83 11.88 9.14
N ILE A 94 -25.15 10.81 9.85
CA ILE A 94 -26.29 10.80 10.80
C ILE A 94 -25.86 10.53 12.24
N LEU A 95 -24.68 9.97 12.45
CA LEU A 95 -24.16 9.73 13.79
C LEU A 95 -23.52 11.00 14.33
N LYS A 96 -23.99 11.48 15.47
CA LYS A 96 -23.41 12.67 16.12
C LYS A 96 -22.15 12.29 16.88
N CYS A 97 -21.26 13.26 17.04
CA CYS A 97 -19.99 13.06 17.75
C CYS A 97 -20.14 12.52 19.19
N ASP A 98 -21.21 12.89 19.88
CA ASP A 98 -21.45 12.48 21.27
C ASP A 98 -21.97 11.03 21.37
N ASP A 99 -22.45 10.46 20.27
CA ASP A 99 -23.13 9.16 20.23
C ASP A 99 -22.20 8.00 19.82
N PHE A 100 -20.94 8.27 19.43
CA PHE A 100 -20.00 7.25 18.93
C PHE A 100 -19.76 6.12 19.92
N GLN A 101 -19.42 6.45 21.17
CA GLN A 101 -19.10 5.45 22.19
C GLN A 101 -20.30 4.56 22.49
N GLU A 102 -21.49 5.16 22.66
CA GLU A 102 -22.73 4.42 22.91
C GLU A 102 -23.07 3.49 21.73
N TYR A 103 -22.91 3.96 20.49
CA TYR A 103 -23.13 3.15 19.31
C TYR A 103 -22.17 1.95 19.24
N ILE A 104 -20.87 2.18 19.45
CA ILE A 104 -19.83 1.14 19.45
C ILE A 104 -20.13 0.10 20.54
N ASP A 105 -20.43 0.53 21.76
CA ASP A 105 -20.71 -0.36 22.89
C ASP A 105 -21.98 -1.18 22.70
N SER A 106 -23.00 -0.57 22.07
CA SER A 106 -24.26 -1.28 21.76
C SER A 106 -24.10 -2.38 20.72
N LYS A 107 -23.06 -2.30 19.87
CA LYS A 107 -22.87 -3.12 18.66
C LYS A 107 -24.15 -3.23 17.82
N ASN A 108 -24.99 -2.20 17.84
CA ASN A 108 -26.29 -2.24 17.21
C ASN A 108 -26.16 -2.10 15.69
N THR A 109 -26.21 -3.24 14.99
CA THR A 109 -26.15 -3.32 13.53
C THR A 109 -27.52 -3.15 12.85
N GLU A 110 -28.59 -2.92 13.61
CA GLU A 110 -29.92 -2.67 13.07
C GLU A 110 -30.05 -1.28 12.45
N ILE A 111 -29.37 -0.28 13.03
CA ILE A 111 -29.35 1.08 12.52
C ILE A 111 -28.41 1.14 11.32
N MET A 112 -28.92 1.60 10.17
CA MET A 112 -28.13 1.76 8.96
C MET A 112 -27.56 3.17 8.91
N LEU A 113 -26.29 3.32 9.27
CA LEU A 113 -25.58 4.60 9.19
C LEU A 113 -25.21 4.95 7.74
N GLU A 114 -24.70 6.16 7.51
CA GLU A 114 -24.14 6.59 6.23
C GLU A 114 -22.69 6.10 6.06
N PRO A 115 -22.17 5.99 4.83
CA PRO A 115 -20.83 5.47 4.57
C PRO A 115 -19.73 6.20 5.35
N LEU A 116 -19.83 7.54 5.46
CA LEU A 116 -18.87 8.35 6.20
C LEU A 116 -18.95 8.08 7.71
N ASP A 117 -20.11 7.76 8.27
CA ASP A 117 -20.24 7.44 9.70
C ASP A 117 -19.38 6.22 10.07
N TYR A 118 -19.30 5.20 9.21
CA TYR A 118 -18.45 4.03 9.46
C TYR A 118 -16.95 4.38 9.39
N ARG A 119 -16.55 5.24 8.46
CA ARG A 119 -15.18 5.76 8.45
C ARG A 119 -14.90 6.52 9.76
N ASN A 120 -15.82 7.39 10.20
CA ASN A 120 -15.67 8.15 11.43
C ASN A 120 -15.63 7.25 12.67
N ILE A 121 -16.34 6.12 12.69
CA ILE A 121 -16.22 5.10 13.75
C ILE A 121 -14.80 4.53 13.79
N LEU A 122 -14.21 4.22 12.64
CA LEU A 122 -12.82 3.74 12.58
C LEU A 122 -11.84 4.82 13.07
N ASP A 123 -12.02 6.07 12.64
CA ASP A 123 -11.21 7.19 13.13
C ASP A 123 -11.37 7.37 14.65
N TYR A 124 -12.58 7.25 15.20
CA TYR A 124 -12.85 7.30 16.63
C TYR A 124 -12.12 6.20 17.40
N LEU A 125 -12.24 4.96 16.93
CA LEU A 125 -11.57 3.81 17.54
C LEU A 125 -10.05 3.98 17.53
N GLU A 126 -9.47 4.41 16.42
CA GLU A 126 -8.02 4.62 16.31
C GLU A 126 -7.52 5.79 17.16
N TYR A 127 -8.27 6.89 17.21
CA TYR A 127 -7.89 8.04 18.03
C TYR A 127 -7.88 7.71 19.52
N HIS A 128 -8.85 6.93 20.00
CA HIS A 128 -9.01 6.62 21.42
C HIS A 128 -8.27 5.36 21.88
N ARG A 129 -8.10 4.36 21.01
CA ARG A 129 -7.57 3.02 21.35
C ARG A 129 -6.25 2.70 20.63
N GLY A 130 -5.80 3.59 19.73
CA GLY A 130 -4.60 3.41 18.92
C GLY A 130 -4.81 2.44 17.76
N ILE A 131 -3.82 2.37 16.87
CA ILE A 131 -3.85 1.52 15.67
C ILE A 131 -3.18 0.19 15.96
N ASN A 132 -4.00 -0.84 16.13
CA ASN A 132 -3.54 -2.21 16.37
C ASN A 132 -4.62 -3.19 15.89
N GLN A 133 -4.30 -4.49 15.86
CA GLN A 133 -5.22 -5.51 15.38
C GLN A 133 -6.54 -5.55 16.16
N GLU A 134 -6.52 -5.35 17.49
CA GLU A 134 -7.73 -5.37 18.33
C GLU A 134 -8.70 -4.24 17.95
N THR A 135 -8.19 -3.01 17.79
CA THR A 135 -8.98 -1.86 17.32
C THR A 135 -9.60 -2.11 15.94
N ILE A 136 -8.82 -2.68 15.01
CA ILE A 136 -9.30 -2.95 13.65
C ILE A 136 -10.33 -4.09 13.64
N ASP A 137 -10.12 -5.14 14.43
CA ASP A 137 -11.06 -6.24 14.55
C ASP A 137 -12.42 -5.76 15.07
N GLU A 138 -12.42 -4.93 16.10
CA GLU A 138 -13.63 -4.32 16.67
C GLU A 138 -14.38 -3.45 15.64
N PHE A 139 -13.67 -2.65 14.85
CA PHE A 139 -14.29 -1.90 13.75
C PHE A 139 -15.03 -2.83 12.78
N TYR A 140 -14.39 -3.93 12.37
CA TYR A 140 -14.98 -4.85 11.42
C TYR A 140 -16.09 -5.72 11.99
N GLU A 141 -16.19 -5.90 13.31
CA GLU A 141 -17.38 -6.47 13.96
C GLU A 141 -18.65 -5.64 13.68
N ILE A 142 -18.49 -4.33 13.46
CA ILE A 142 -19.57 -3.41 13.12
C ILE A 142 -19.71 -3.28 11.58
N PHE A 143 -18.59 -3.14 10.87
CA PHE A 143 -18.59 -2.82 9.45
C PHE A 143 -18.98 -4.01 8.56
N MET A 144 -18.55 -5.24 8.88
CA MET A 144 -18.87 -6.42 8.07
C MET A 144 -20.39 -6.72 8.03
N PRO A 145 -21.12 -6.75 9.17
CA PRO A 145 -22.56 -6.91 9.15
C PRO A 145 -23.31 -5.84 8.35
N TYR A 146 -22.83 -4.59 8.40
CA TYR A 146 -23.37 -3.50 7.60
C TYR A 146 -23.21 -3.78 6.09
N LEU A 147 -22.02 -4.16 5.64
CA LEU A 147 -21.78 -4.53 4.23
C LEU A 147 -22.66 -5.72 3.79
N GLU A 148 -22.80 -6.74 4.64
CA GLU A 148 -23.67 -7.88 4.36
C GLU A 148 -25.15 -7.47 4.24
N LYS A 149 -25.61 -6.55 5.09
CA LYS A 149 -26.97 -6.02 5.04
C LYS A 149 -27.22 -5.20 3.77
N LEU A 150 -26.26 -4.38 3.35
CA LEU A 150 -26.34 -3.66 2.07
C LEU A 150 -26.43 -4.62 0.90
N MET A 151 -25.66 -5.71 0.91
CA MET A 151 -25.75 -6.76 -0.11
C MET A 151 -27.12 -7.42 -0.14
N LYS A 152 -27.69 -7.77 1.03
CA LYS A 152 -29.05 -8.33 1.14
C LYS A 152 -30.12 -7.37 0.61
N MET A 153 -29.96 -6.08 0.91
CA MET A 153 -30.85 -5.01 0.44
C MET A 153 -30.59 -4.60 -1.02
N LYS A 154 -29.60 -5.18 -1.70
CA LYS A 154 -29.16 -4.81 -3.06
C LYS A 154 -28.75 -3.34 -3.20
N ASN A 155 -28.27 -2.72 -2.12
CA ASN A 155 -27.78 -1.35 -2.15
C ASN A 155 -26.27 -1.34 -2.47
N TYR A 156 -25.95 -1.71 -3.72
CA TYR A 156 -24.56 -1.82 -4.19
C TYR A 156 -23.83 -0.49 -4.23
N ARG A 157 -24.57 0.62 -4.38
CA ARG A 157 -24.00 1.97 -4.38
C ARG A 157 -23.44 2.34 -3.02
N LYS A 158 -24.28 2.25 -1.98
CA LYS A 158 -23.84 2.53 -0.61
C LYS A 158 -22.74 1.55 -0.18
N PHE A 159 -22.76 0.32 -0.67
CA PHE A 159 -21.71 -0.67 -0.40
C PHE A 159 -20.36 -0.19 -0.93
N ILE A 160 -20.28 0.10 -2.24
CA ILE A 160 -19.00 0.44 -2.85
C ILE A 160 -18.49 1.81 -2.39
N ASP A 161 -19.38 2.77 -2.12
CA ASP A 161 -19.03 4.06 -1.54
C ASP A 161 -18.39 3.87 -0.15
N SER A 162 -18.93 2.95 0.67
CA SER A 162 -18.37 2.63 1.99
C SER A 162 -16.99 1.97 1.88
N VAL A 163 -16.79 1.10 0.90
CA VAL A 163 -15.48 0.48 0.64
C VAL A 163 -14.48 1.51 0.13
N ASN A 164 -14.88 2.44 -0.75
CA ASN A 164 -14.01 3.51 -1.25
C ASN A 164 -13.56 4.45 -0.13
N LEU A 165 -14.46 4.85 0.76
CA LEU A 165 -14.12 5.67 1.92
C LEU A 165 -13.16 4.97 2.88
N LEU A 166 -13.33 3.66 3.07
CA LEU A 166 -12.40 2.86 3.85
C LEU A 166 -11.03 2.74 3.16
N LEU A 167 -11.01 2.54 1.84
CA LEU A 167 -9.77 2.54 1.05
C LEU A 167 -9.04 3.88 1.18
N ASP A 168 -9.74 5.01 1.11
CA ASP A 168 -9.14 6.35 1.23
C ASP A 168 -8.56 6.65 2.61
N LYS A 169 -9.05 5.96 3.64
CA LYS A 169 -8.66 6.19 5.02
C LYS A 169 -7.36 5.44 5.41
N ILE A 170 -7.12 4.26 4.85
CA ILE A 170 -6.02 3.39 5.31
C ILE A 170 -4.67 3.91 4.82
N LEU A 171 -3.66 3.92 5.71
CA LEU A 171 -2.28 4.19 5.33
C LEU A 171 -1.64 2.91 4.76
N TYR A 172 -1.34 2.93 3.45
CA TYR A 172 -0.76 1.77 2.74
C TYR A 172 0.76 1.82 2.64
N GLU A 173 1.30 2.89 2.06
CA GLU A 173 2.69 2.90 1.61
C GLU A 173 3.33 4.25 1.93
N TYR A 174 3.40 4.58 3.22
CA TYR A 174 4.11 5.76 3.67
C TYR A 174 5.52 5.43 4.17
N GLU A 175 6.50 6.05 3.53
CA GLU A 175 7.92 5.84 3.81
C GLU A 175 8.50 6.98 4.64
N TRP A 176 9.35 6.61 5.59
CA TRP A 176 10.15 7.52 6.39
C TRP A 176 11.63 7.22 6.17
N ASP A 177 12.41 8.25 5.87
CA ASP A 177 13.86 8.11 5.68
C ASP A 177 14.58 8.17 7.03
N GLY A 178 15.33 7.12 7.33
CA GLY A 178 16.32 7.07 8.41
C GLY A 178 17.73 7.37 7.91
N THR A 179 18.72 7.22 8.79
CA THR A 179 20.13 7.47 8.42
C THR A 179 20.65 6.51 7.35
N THR A 180 20.27 5.23 7.43
CA THR A 180 20.80 4.16 6.57
C THR A 180 19.72 3.21 6.02
N ALA A 181 18.45 3.46 6.37
CA ALA A 181 17.32 2.63 6.01
C ALA A 181 16.08 3.52 5.83
N LYS A 182 14.99 2.92 5.40
CA LYS A 182 13.65 3.46 5.40
C LYS A 182 12.76 2.67 6.35
N TYR A 183 11.71 3.30 6.83
CA TYR A 183 10.62 2.64 7.55
C TYR A 183 9.36 2.78 6.72
N LEU A 184 8.64 1.68 6.55
CA LEU A 184 7.37 1.64 5.85
C LEU A 184 6.24 1.52 6.88
N ASP A 185 5.23 2.38 6.77
CA ASP A 185 3.99 2.18 7.50
C ASP A 185 3.26 0.93 7.01
N THR A 186 2.76 0.15 7.95
CA THR A 186 2.14 -1.16 7.69
C THR A 186 0.74 -1.27 8.27
N GLN A 187 0.05 -0.16 8.57
CA GLN A 187 -1.34 -0.16 9.06
C GLN A 187 -2.25 -1.04 8.21
N TYR A 188 -2.12 -1.02 6.88
CA TYR A 188 -2.92 -1.85 5.98
C TYR A 188 -2.88 -3.35 6.31
N GLN A 189 -1.83 -3.84 6.98
CA GLN A 189 -1.69 -5.26 7.31
C GLN A 189 -2.83 -5.74 8.20
N PHE A 190 -3.28 -4.90 9.14
CA PHE A 190 -4.41 -5.20 10.02
C PHE A 190 -5.74 -5.37 9.26
N HIS A 191 -5.84 -4.81 8.05
CA HIS A 191 -7.04 -4.84 7.22
C HIS A 191 -7.06 -6.00 6.19
N LEU A 192 -5.93 -6.68 5.96
CA LEU A 192 -5.78 -7.66 4.87
C LEU A 192 -6.85 -8.77 4.90
N TYR A 193 -7.11 -9.33 6.07
CA TYR A 193 -8.09 -10.42 6.23
C TYR A 193 -9.50 -9.98 5.81
N TYR A 194 -9.92 -8.79 6.23
CA TYR A 194 -11.25 -8.28 5.96
C TYR A 194 -11.43 -7.85 4.51
N PHE A 195 -10.41 -7.25 3.90
CA PHE A 195 -10.48 -6.93 2.47
C PHE A 195 -10.59 -8.17 1.58
N ARG A 196 -9.92 -9.28 1.93
CA ARG A 196 -10.14 -10.56 1.23
C ARG A 196 -11.61 -11.00 1.29
N LYS A 197 -12.28 -10.82 2.43
CA LYS A 197 -13.72 -11.09 2.54
C LYS A 197 -14.57 -10.14 1.70
N ILE A 198 -14.30 -8.84 1.76
CA ILE A 198 -15.03 -7.82 0.98
C ILE A 198 -14.89 -8.10 -0.52
N ILE A 199 -13.68 -8.42 -0.99
CA ILE A 199 -13.42 -8.79 -2.39
C ILE A 199 -14.26 -9.99 -2.81
N ARG A 200 -14.35 -11.03 -1.97
CA ARG A 200 -15.19 -12.20 -2.25
C ARG A 200 -16.67 -11.84 -2.37
N MET A 201 -17.18 -10.95 -1.51
CA MET A 201 -18.57 -10.47 -1.59
C MET A 201 -18.85 -9.75 -2.92
N VAL A 202 -17.91 -8.92 -3.37
CA VAL A 202 -18.03 -8.23 -4.67
C VAL A 202 -17.93 -9.22 -5.82
N PHE A 203 -16.97 -10.15 -5.74
CA PHE A 203 -16.73 -11.18 -6.75
C PHE A 203 -18.00 -11.99 -7.06
N GLU A 204 -18.71 -12.45 -6.04
CA GLU A 204 -19.97 -13.22 -6.19
C GLU A 204 -21.07 -12.48 -6.96
N LYS A 205 -20.99 -11.15 -7.04
CA LYS A 205 -21.98 -10.27 -7.70
C LYS A 205 -21.33 -9.28 -8.66
N LEU A 206 -20.16 -9.60 -9.21
CA LEU A 206 -19.34 -8.65 -9.95
C LEU A 206 -20.08 -7.98 -11.11
N ASP A 207 -20.84 -8.75 -11.90
CA ASP A 207 -21.62 -8.20 -13.02
C ASP A 207 -22.67 -7.19 -12.55
N VAL A 208 -23.30 -7.44 -11.41
CA VAL A 208 -24.31 -6.54 -10.85
C VAL A 208 -23.68 -5.24 -10.38
N PHE A 209 -22.52 -5.32 -9.71
CA PHE A 209 -21.75 -4.13 -9.35
C PHE A 209 -21.31 -3.36 -10.59
N TYR A 210 -20.82 -4.05 -11.61
CA TYR A 210 -20.38 -3.42 -12.85
C TYR A 210 -21.52 -2.72 -13.60
N ASP A 211 -22.72 -3.33 -13.64
CA ASP A 211 -23.86 -2.75 -14.36
C ASP A 211 -24.51 -1.59 -13.59
N GLN A 212 -24.52 -1.62 -12.25
CA GLN A 212 -25.21 -0.61 -11.45
C GLN A 212 -24.31 0.52 -10.95
N VAL A 213 -23.05 0.24 -10.65
CA VAL A 213 -22.13 1.16 -9.95
C VAL A 213 -20.73 1.13 -10.55
N LYS A 214 -20.67 1.05 -11.89
CA LYS A 214 -19.45 0.90 -12.69
C LYS A 214 -18.31 1.82 -12.26
N GLU A 215 -18.56 3.13 -12.19
CA GLU A 215 -17.50 4.13 -11.98
C GLU A 215 -16.85 3.95 -10.60
N TYR A 216 -17.66 3.79 -9.56
CA TYR A 216 -17.20 3.57 -8.18
C TYR A 216 -16.48 2.22 -8.01
N LEU A 217 -16.92 1.18 -8.72
CA LEU A 217 -16.23 -0.11 -8.74
C LEU A 217 -14.84 0.03 -9.39
N LEU A 218 -14.76 0.71 -10.54
CA LEU A 218 -13.50 0.91 -11.26
C LEU A 218 -12.52 1.77 -10.44
N GLU A 219 -13.03 2.78 -9.73
CA GLU A 219 -12.25 3.59 -8.80
C GLU A 219 -11.66 2.75 -7.66
N ALA A 220 -12.47 1.90 -7.03
CA ALA A 220 -12.00 1.00 -5.96
C ALA A 220 -10.90 0.05 -6.45
N ILE A 221 -11.08 -0.54 -7.64
CA ILE A 221 -10.09 -1.43 -8.26
C ILE A 221 -8.81 -0.67 -8.59
N TRP A 222 -8.91 0.57 -9.06
CA TRP A 222 -7.75 1.40 -9.32
C TRP A 222 -6.97 1.72 -8.05
N LYS A 223 -7.66 2.13 -6.96
CA LYS A 223 -7.04 2.36 -5.64
C LYS A 223 -6.28 1.11 -5.17
N LEU A 224 -6.88 -0.07 -5.31
CA LEU A 224 -6.22 -1.35 -5.01
C LEU A 224 -4.97 -1.56 -5.88
N CYS A 225 -5.06 -1.37 -7.20
CA CYS A 225 -3.91 -1.50 -8.10
C CYS A 225 -2.77 -0.52 -7.77
N THR A 226 -3.08 0.68 -7.26
CA THR A 226 -2.06 1.66 -6.88
C THR A 226 -1.34 1.33 -5.57
N SER A 227 -1.99 0.62 -4.66
CA SER A 227 -1.37 0.12 -3.42
C SER A 227 -0.71 -1.24 -3.67
N GLN A 228 0.48 -1.23 -4.28
CA GLN A 228 1.12 -2.40 -4.85
C GLN A 228 1.35 -3.53 -3.82
N ARG A 229 1.89 -3.21 -2.64
CA ARG A 229 2.14 -4.17 -1.56
C ARG A 229 0.85 -4.80 -1.07
N PHE A 230 -0.16 -3.96 -0.88
CA PHE A 230 -1.49 -4.39 -0.47
C PHE A 230 -2.12 -5.33 -1.49
N ALA A 231 -2.10 -4.95 -2.77
CA ALA A 231 -2.63 -5.76 -3.87
C ALA A 231 -1.94 -7.12 -3.97
N PHE A 232 -0.59 -7.17 -3.88
CA PHE A 232 0.14 -8.44 -3.89
C PHE A 232 -0.16 -9.30 -2.66
N ALA A 233 -0.30 -8.70 -1.48
CA ALA A 233 -0.68 -9.41 -0.26
C ALA A 233 -2.07 -10.06 -0.34
N ILE A 234 -2.96 -9.58 -1.22
CA ILE A 234 -4.30 -10.15 -1.44
C ILE A 234 -4.49 -10.67 -2.88
N MET A 235 -3.41 -10.91 -3.62
CA MET A 235 -3.43 -11.16 -5.07
C MET A 235 -4.29 -12.35 -5.47
N THR A 236 -4.37 -13.39 -4.65
CA THR A 236 -5.24 -14.54 -4.94
C THR A 236 -6.70 -14.14 -5.06
N ASP A 237 -7.23 -13.39 -4.08
CA ASP A 237 -8.62 -12.94 -4.09
C ASP A 237 -8.83 -11.81 -5.11
N PHE A 238 -7.90 -10.86 -5.15
CA PHE A 238 -7.98 -9.69 -6.03
C PHE A 238 -7.81 -10.06 -7.52
N GLY A 239 -6.86 -10.92 -7.85
CA GLY A 239 -6.65 -11.43 -9.20
C GLY A 239 -7.87 -12.21 -9.69
N ASN A 240 -8.47 -13.06 -8.84
CA ASN A 240 -9.73 -13.74 -9.16
C ASN A 240 -10.85 -12.74 -9.47
N LEU A 241 -11.00 -11.68 -8.67
CA LEU A 241 -11.98 -10.63 -8.94
C LEU A 241 -11.74 -10.00 -10.32
N VAL A 242 -10.51 -9.52 -10.59
CA VAL A 242 -10.19 -8.77 -11.81
C VAL A 242 -10.27 -9.64 -13.06
N LEU A 243 -9.87 -10.91 -12.98
CA LEU A 243 -9.69 -11.79 -14.15
C LEU A 243 -10.91 -12.68 -14.45
N SER A 244 -11.94 -12.63 -13.60
CA SER A 244 -13.08 -13.56 -13.69
C SER A 244 -14.02 -13.33 -14.86
N HIS A 245 -14.36 -12.08 -15.17
CA HIS A 245 -15.37 -11.74 -16.17
C HIS A 245 -14.79 -10.87 -17.28
N TYR A 246 -14.62 -11.47 -18.46
CA TYR A 246 -14.00 -10.85 -19.64
C TYR A 246 -14.44 -9.40 -19.93
N ARG A 247 -15.75 -9.12 -19.85
CA ARG A 247 -16.31 -7.77 -20.06
C ARG A 247 -15.80 -6.78 -19.01
N VAL A 248 -15.81 -7.18 -17.75
CA VAL A 248 -15.40 -6.35 -16.62
C VAL A 248 -13.88 -6.18 -16.63
N THR A 249 -13.12 -7.26 -16.83
CA THR A 249 -11.66 -7.25 -16.94
C THR A 249 -11.17 -6.27 -18.01
N LYS A 250 -11.75 -6.32 -19.22
CA LYS A 250 -11.41 -5.35 -20.29
C LYS A 250 -11.71 -3.91 -19.89
N ALA A 251 -12.81 -3.68 -19.19
CA ALA A 251 -13.17 -2.35 -18.74
C ALA A 251 -12.20 -1.82 -17.67
N ILE A 252 -11.76 -2.68 -16.75
CA ILE A 252 -10.74 -2.36 -15.75
C ILE A 252 -9.46 -1.93 -16.44
N PHE A 253 -8.92 -2.75 -17.36
CA PHE A 253 -7.67 -2.43 -18.03
C PHE A 253 -7.76 -1.15 -18.87
N LYS A 254 -8.87 -0.95 -19.59
CA LYS A 254 -9.10 0.29 -20.33
C LYS A 254 -9.14 1.52 -19.41
N TYR A 255 -9.81 1.40 -18.25
CA TYR A 255 -9.90 2.48 -17.28
C TYR A 255 -8.51 2.83 -16.73
N VAL A 256 -7.75 1.82 -16.33
CA VAL A 256 -6.39 2.00 -15.79
C VAL A 256 -5.44 2.61 -16.83
N ASP A 257 -5.47 2.14 -18.08
CA ASP A 257 -4.61 2.67 -19.13
C ASP A 257 -4.86 4.14 -19.41
N ASN A 258 -6.14 4.55 -19.42
CA ASN A 258 -6.51 5.94 -19.54
C ASN A 258 -5.96 6.76 -18.36
N TYR A 259 -6.11 6.27 -17.13
CA TYR A 259 -5.57 6.93 -15.94
C TYR A 259 -4.05 7.09 -15.98
N LEU A 260 -3.32 6.05 -16.37
CA LEU A 260 -1.86 6.10 -16.49
C LEU A 260 -1.44 7.12 -17.55
N LYS A 261 -2.10 7.13 -18.71
CA LYS A 261 -1.84 8.07 -19.79
C LYS A 261 -2.13 9.52 -19.39
N ASP A 262 -3.28 9.78 -18.77
CA ASP A 262 -3.71 11.12 -18.38
C ASP A 262 -2.80 11.72 -17.28
N ASN A 263 -2.08 10.87 -16.53
CA ASN A 263 -1.18 11.27 -15.45
C ASN A 263 0.31 11.11 -15.79
N ASN A 264 0.68 10.83 -17.06
CA ASN A 264 2.07 10.59 -17.50
C ASN A 264 2.81 9.56 -16.62
N LYS A 265 2.16 8.44 -16.28
CA LYS A 265 2.75 7.35 -15.51
C LYS A 265 3.08 6.17 -16.43
N ASP A 266 4.31 5.67 -16.35
CA ASP A 266 4.84 4.69 -17.32
C ASP A 266 4.26 3.28 -17.15
N LYS A 267 4.18 2.77 -15.91
CA LYS A 267 3.76 1.38 -15.65
C LYS A 267 3.23 1.21 -14.23
N ASN A 268 2.24 0.33 -14.08
CA ASN A 268 1.82 -0.20 -12.79
C ASN A 268 2.11 -1.71 -12.78
N ILE A 269 2.94 -2.17 -11.83
CA ILE A 269 3.40 -3.56 -11.80
C ILE A 269 2.26 -4.56 -11.55
N VAL A 270 1.27 -4.20 -10.73
CA VAL A 270 0.08 -5.04 -10.46
C VAL A 270 -0.73 -5.22 -11.74
N VAL A 271 -0.95 -4.13 -12.48
CA VAL A 271 -1.73 -4.14 -13.71
C VAL A 271 -0.99 -4.90 -14.81
N ALA A 272 0.32 -4.70 -14.95
CA ALA A 272 1.13 -5.45 -15.90
C ALA A 272 1.08 -6.96 -15.62
N TYR A 273 1.18 -7.35 -14.35
CA TYR A 273 1.05 -8.74 -13.91
C TYR A 273 -0.32 -9.34 -14.26
N LEU A 274 -1.41 -8.65 -13.89
CA LEU A 274 -2.77 -9.12 -14.19
C LEU A 274 -3.08 -9.17 -15.69
N LYS A 275 -2.62 -8.19 -16.47
CA LYS A 275 -2.79 -8.17 -17.94
C LYS A 275 -2.12 -9.36 -18.61
N ALA A 276 -0.89 -9.66 -18.23
CA ALA A 276 -0.16 -10.79 -18.80
C ALA A 276 -0.90 -12.12 -18.55
N ILE A 277 -1.49 -12.31 -17.36
CA ILE A 277 -2.35 -13.47 -17.07
C ILE A 277 -3.59 -13.47 -17.97
N PHE A 278 -4.29 -12.33 -18.06
CA PHE A 278 -5.52 -12.21 -18.84
C PHE A 278 -5.31 -12.52 -20.33
N GLU A 279 -4.18 -12.05 -20.88
CA GLU A 279 -3.82 -12.23 -22.28
C GLU A 279 -3.19 -13.61 -22.55
N SER A 280 -2.94 -14.39 -21.48
CA SER A 280 -2.20 -15.66 -21.55
C SER A 280 -0.83 -15.51 -22.24
N ASP A 281 -0.18 -14.36 -22.02
CA ASP A 281 1.15 -14.07 -22.57
C ASP A 281 2.22 -14.51 -21.56
N HIS A 282 2.81 -15.67 -21.84
CA HIS A 282 3.82 -16.28 -20.99
C HIS A 282 5.10 -15.44 -20.84
N GLU A 283 5.53 -14.75 -21.90
CA GLU A 283 6.76 -13.94 -21.86
C GLU A 283 6.51 -12.64 -21.10
N ALA A 284 5.38 -11.97 -21.37
CA ALA A 284 4.99 -10.79 -20.61
C ALA A 284 4.76 -11.12 -19.12
N PHE A 285 4.23 -12.30 -18.82
CA PHE A 285 3.98 -12.74 -17.45
C PHE A 285 5.28 -13.02 -16.70
N LYS A 286 6.25 -13.66 -17.35
CA LYS A 286 7.60 -13.86 -16.81
C LYS A 286 8.30 -12.54 -16.54
N GLU A 287 8.23 -11.58 -17.47
CA GLU A 287 8.78 -10.24 -17.27
C GLU A 287 8.09 -9.48 -16.14
N ALA A 288 6.75 -9.54 -16.06
CA ALA A 288 6.01 -8.93 -14.96
C ALA A 288 6.38 -9.57 -13.61
N SER A 289 6.53 -10.89 -13.56
CA SER A 289 6.96 -11.61 -12.35
C SER A 289 8.36 -11.20 -11.91
N MET A 290 9.30 -11.02 -12.84
CA MET A 290 10.62 -10.46 -12.55
C MET A 290 10.54 -9.03 -11.99
N ASP A 291 9.64 -8.19 -12.51
CA ASP A 291 9.41 -6.85 -11.94
C ASP A 291 8.86 -6.90 -10.52
N VAL A 292 8.01 -7.88 -10.18
CA VAL A 292 7.57 -8.11 -8.79
C VAL A 292 8.74 -8.53 -7.90
N ILE A 293 9.63 -9.41 -8.37
CA ILE A 293 10.81 -9.79 -7.61
C ILE A 293 11.76 -8.59 -7.40
N ARG A 294 11.97 -7.74 -8.42
CA ARG A 294 12.73 -6.50 -8.28
C ARG A 294 12.11 -5.57 -7.25
N PHE A 295 10.78 -5.46 -7.26
CA PHE A 295 10.04 -4.68 -6.26
C PHE A 295 10.31 -5.19 -4.84
N VAL A 296 10.21 -6.51 -4.61
CA VAL A 296 10.53 -7.15 -3.32
C VAL A 296 11.99 -6.90 -2.90
N MET A 297 12.93 -7.05 -3.83
CA MET A 297 14.35 -6.84 -3.58
C MET A 297 14.68 -5.39 -3.19
N ASN A 298 14.12 -4.41 -3.90
CA ASN A 298 14.34 -3.00 -3.60
C ASN A 298 13.83 -2.63 -2.20
N ASP A 299 12.68 -3.19 -1.82
CA ASP A 299 12.11 -3.00 -0.51
C ASP A 299 12.97 -3.65 0.59
N MET A 300 13.51 -4.84 0.36
CA MET A 300 14.41 -5.49 1.32
C MET A 300 15.71 -4.72 1.57
N LEU A 301 16.26 -4.05 0.56
CA LEU A 301 17.46 -3.21 0.71
C LEU A 301 17.19 -1.99 1.59
N THR A 302 15.95 -1.52 1.58
CA THR A 302 15.59 -0.22 2.14
C THR A 302 14.88 -0.35 3.47
N PHE A 303 14.00 -1.34 3.68
CA PHE A 303 13.12 -1.37 4.85
C PHE A 303 13.60 -2.23 6.01
N ALA A 304 13.37 -1.70 7.22
CA ALA A 304 13.66 -2.41 8.48
C ALA A 304 12.76 -3.64 8.72
N ASN A 305 11.52 -3.66 8.21
CA ASN A 305 10.60 -4.79 8.31
C ASN A 305 10.17 -5.23 6.90
N HIS A 306 10.65 -6.39 6.47
CA HIS A 306 10.47 -6.89 5.09
C HIS A 306 9.84 -8.30 5.03
N ASP A 307 9.28 -8.81 6.13
CA ASP A 307 8.73 -10.17 6.19
C ASP A 307 7.60 -10.40 5.17
N LEU A 308 6.70 -9.41 5.02
CA LEU A 308 5.63 -9.48 4.04
C LEU A 308 6.17 -9.48 2.61
N GLN A 309 7.27 -8.76 2.35
CA GLN A 309 7.90 -8.71 1.03
C GLN A 309 8.52 -10.06 0.67
N LEU A 310 9.20 -10.69 1.63
CA LEU A 310 9.68 -12.06 1.48
C LEU A 310 8.52 -13.01 1.20
N ALA A 311 7.39 -12.88 1.90
CA ALA A 311 6.22 -13.72 1.65
C ALA A 311 5.65 -13.53 0.23
N ILE A 312 5.56 -12.28 -0.26
CA ILE A 312 5.15 -11.97 -1.63
C ILE A 312 6.11 -12.61 -2.64
N GLY A 313 7.41 -12.36 -2.49
CA GLY A 313 8.44 -12.90 -3.38
C GLY A 313 8.44 -14.43 -3.42
N ASN A 314 8.37 -15.08 -2.24
CA ASN A 314 8.29 -16.53 -2.14
C ASN A 314 7.02 -17.09 -2.79
N SER A 315 5.89 -16.39 -2.73
CA SER A 315 4.67 -16.80 -3.42
C SER A 315 4.84 -16.82 -4.93
N ILE A 316 5.52 -15.83 -5.50
CA ILE A 316 5.79 -15.74 -6.95
C ILE A 316 6.79 -16.83 -7.37
N VAL A 317 7.87 -17.03 -6.61
CA VAL A 317 8.84 -18.10 -6.90
C VAL A 317 8.18 -19.48 -6.83
N ARG A 318 7.21 -19.68 -5.94
CA ARG A 318 6.46 -20.94 -5.84
C ARG A 318 5.56 -21.19 -7.05
N SER A 319 5.01 -20.15 -7.69
CA SER A 319 4.18 -20.30 -8.88
C SER A 319 5.02 -20.48 -10.15
N GLU A 320 6.07 -19.66 -10.32
CA GLU A 320 6.86 -19.60 -11.55
C GLU A 320 8.06 -20.56 -11.57
N GLY A 321 8.49 -21.01 -10.40
CA GLY A 321 9.68 -21.82 -10.21
C GLY A 321 10.98 -21.01 -10.09
N TYR A 322 12.03 -21.69 -9.68
CA TYR A 322 13.35 -21.09 -9.40
C TYR A 322 14.07 -20.59 -10.65
N ASP A 323 13.68 -21.05 -11.84
CA ASP A 323 14.16 -20.50 -13.11
C ASP A 323 13.91 -19.00 -13.23
N LEU A 324 12.83 -18.47 -12.63
CA LEU A 324 12.56 -17.04 -12.59
C LEU A 324 13.72 -16.25 -11.97
N LEU A 325 14.23 -16.73 -10.82
CA LEU A 325 15.32 -16.07 -10.08
C LEU A 325 16.64 -16.14 -10.85
N ILE A 326 16.91 -17.27 -11.50
CA ILE A 326 18.10 -17.45 -12.34
C ILE A 326 18.02 -16.51 -13.55
N ASN A 327 16.88 -16.45 -14.23
CA ASN A 327 16.70 -15.56 -15.38
C ASN A 327 16.84 -14.08 -14.98
N LEU A 328 16.30 -13.70 -13.83
CA LEU A 328 16.47 -12.36 -13.27
C LEU A 328 17.95 -12.06 -13.00
N PHE A 329 18.67 -13.00 -12.38
CA PHE A 329 20.10 -12.87 -12.16
C PHE A 329 20.87 -12.75 -13.48
N SER A 330 20.61 -13.59 -14.47
CA SER A 330 21.29 -13.53 -15.77
C SER A 330 21.02 -12.23 -16.52
N LYS A 331 19.87 -11.59 -16.30
CA LYS A 331 19.47 -10.32 -16.93
C LYS A 331 20.15 -9.12 -16.27
N ASP A 332 20.18 -9.09 -14.94
CA ASP A 332 20.58 -7.91 -14.18
C ASP A 332 21.99 -8.04 -13.57
N TYR A 333 22.50 -9.27 -13.47
CA TYR A 333 23.68 -9.68 -12.68
C TYR A 333 23.68 -9.16 -11.23
N ASN A 334 22.50 -8.86 -10.71
CA ASN A 334 22.34 -8.38 -9.34
C ASN A 334 22.37 -9.54 -8.34
N THR A 335 23.52 -9.72 -7.70
CA THR A 335 23.75 -10.78 -6.70
C THR A 335 22.81 -10.71 -5.49
N PHE A 336 22.15 -9.57 -5.24
CA PHE A 336 21.22 -9.39 -4.14
C PHE A 336 20.00 -10.32 -4.23
N VAL A 337 19.66 -10.82 -5.42
CA VAL A 337 18.61 -11.84 -5.58
C VAL A 337 18.90 -13.08 -4.71
N PHE A 338 20.17 -13.49 -4.60
CA PHE A 338 20.58 -14.63 -3.79
C PHE A 338 20.79 -14.30 -2.31
N VAL A 339 20.70 -13.03 -1.93
CA VAL A 339 20.60 -12.60 -0.53
C VAL A 339 19.14 -12.69 -0.08
N CYS A 340 18.20 -12.24 -0.92
CA CYS A 340 16.76 -12.35 -0.66
C CYS A 340 16.25 -13.79 -0.72
N PHE A 341 16.76 -14.57 -1.67
CA PHE A 341 16.42 -15.96 -1.90
C PHE A 341 17.71 -16.80 -1.84
N PRO A 342 18.13 -17.26 -0.64
CA PRO A 342 19.40 -17.94 -0.47
C PRO A 342 19.51 -19.20 -1.33
N ILE A 343 20.67 -19.41 -1.97
CA ILE A 343 20.95 -20.58 -2.83
C ILE A 343 20.69 -21.89 -2.09
N SER A 344 20.97 -21.93 -0.78
CA SER A 344 20.69 -23.09 0.09
C SER A 344 19.22 -23.52 0.14
N THR A 345 18.28 -22.64 -0.24
CA THR A 345 16.85 -22.94 -0.30
C THR A 345 16.41 -23.53 -1.64
N PHE A 346 17.28 -23.54 -2.65
CA PHE A 346 16.97 -24.07 -3.97
C PHE A 346 17.04 -25.62 -3.97
N PRO A 347 16.28 -26.29 -4.85
CA PRO A 347 16.50 -27.71 -5.10
C PRO A 347 17.92 -27.98 -5.66
N LYS A 348 18.47 -29.16 -5.37
CA LYS A 348 19.85 -29.53 -5.74
C LYS A 348 20.12 -29.45 -7.25
N GLU A 349 19.12 -29.76 -8.08
CA GLU A 349 19.22 -29.70 -9.53
C GLU A 349 19.53 -28.29 -10.08
N TYR A 350 19.20 -27.23 -9.34
CA TYR A 350 19.48 -25.86 -9.74
C TYR A 350 20.88 -25.37 -9.35
N HIS A 351 21.60 -26.09 -8.47
CA HIS A 351 22.88 -25.63 -7.93
C HIS A 351 23.96 -25.49 -9.01
N GLU A 352 24.12 -26.49 -9.89
CA GLU A 352 25.09 -26.39 -10.99
C GLU A 352 24.72 -25.25 -11.96
N LYS A 353 23.43 -25.09 -12.28
CA LYS A 353 22.97 -24.00 -13.15
C LYS A 353 23.26 -22.62 -12.57
N ILE A 354 23.02 -22.43 -11.27
CA ILE A 354 23.33 -21.17 -10.57
C ILE A 354 24.83 -20.92 -10.57
N ARG A 355 25.64 -21.95 -10.31
CA ARG A 355 27.10 -21.85 -10.37
C ARG A 355 27.57 -21.38 -11.74
N GLU A 356 27.10 -22.00 -12.83
CA GLU A 356 27.46 -21.60 -14.19
C GLU A 356 27.11 -20.12 -14.48
N GLU A 357 25.94 -19.66 -14.04
CA GLU A 357 25.54 -18.26 -14.21
C GLU A 357 26.41 -17.30 -13.38
N LEU A 358 26.78 -17.67 -12.15
CA LEU A 358 27.73 -16.90 -11.34
C LEU A 358 29.11 -16.81 -12.00
N GLU A 359 29.61 -17.91 -12.58
CA GLU A 359 30.87 -17.94 -13.32
C GLU A 359 30.81 -17.07 -14.60
N LYS A 360 29.68 -17.07 -15.32
CA LYS A 360 29.44 -16.17 -16.46
C LYS A 360 29.46 -14.70 -16.02
N ALA A 361 28.81 -14.38 -14.91
CA ALA A 361 28.78 -13.03 -14.35
C ALA A 361 30.19 -12.53 -13.96
N ILE A 362 31.05 -13.40 -13.41
CA ILE A 362 32.46 -13.05 -13.15
C ILE A 362 33.17 -12.67 -14.44
N ARG A 363 33.04 -13.45 -15.51
CA ARG A 363 33.70 -13.16 -16.79
C ARG A 363 33.21 -11.83 -17.37
N PHE A 364 31.91 -11.57 -17.27
CA PHE A 364 31.31 -10.30 -17.70
C PHE A 364 31.92 -9.10 -16.95
N TYR A 365 31.96 -9.14 -15.62
CA TYR A 365 32.52 -8.04 -14.83
C TYR A 365 34.04 -7.93 -14.98
N ALA A 366 34.77 -9.04 -15.07
CA ALA A 366 36.21 -9.04 -15.31
C ALA A 366 36.56 -8.34 -16.63
N GLY A 367 35.81 -8.59 -17.71
CA GLY A 367 35.99 -7.85 -18.97
C GLY A 367 35.72 -6.35 -18.84
N ARG A 368 34.74 -5.95 -18.01
CA ARG A 368 34.46 -4.53 -17.75
C ARG A 368 35.54 -3.82 -16.93
N MET A 369 36.38 -4.55 -16.20
CA MET A 369 37.48 -3.96 -15.40
C MET A 369 38.60 -3.36 -16.25
N GLU A 370 38.65 -3.69 -17.53
CA GLU A 370 39.56 -3.06 -18.50
C GLU A 370 39.20 -1.58 -18.73
N HIS A 371 37.95 -1.19 -18.50
CA HIS A 371 37.49 0.20 -18.58
C HIS A 371 37.58 0.89 -17.22
N ASP A 372 38.31 2.01 -17.16
CA ASP A 372 38.51 2.79 -15.92
C ASP A 372 37.19 3.17 -15.23
N GLU A 373 36.16 3.52 -16.01
CA GLU A 373 34.83 3.93 -15.52
C GLU A 373 34.12 2.83 -14.69
N TYR A 374 34.32 1.56 -15.03
CA TYR A 374 33.60 0.43 -14.41
C TYR A 374 34.47 -0.44 -13.51
N ARG A 375 35.78 -0.13 -13.39
CA ARG A 375 36.74 -1.01 -12.71
C ARG A 375 36.38 -1.27 -11.25
N LEU A 376 36.06 -0.21 -10.50
CA LEU A 376 35.78 -0.32 -9.06
C LEU A 376 34.48 -1.08 -8.81
N SER A 377 33.38 -0.70 -9.48
CA SER A 377 32.09 -1.37 -9.33
C SER A 377 32.13 -2.82 -9.80
N SER A 378 32.88 -3.13 -10.87
CA SER A 378 33.06 -4.51 -11.34
C SER A 378 33.88 -5.35 -10.37
N PHE A 379 34.91 -4.78 -9.71
CA PHE A 379 35.65 -5.47 -8.66
C PHE A 379 34.78 -5.84 -7.46
N GLU A 380 33.91 -4.93 -7.02
CA GLU A 380 32.94 -5.19 -5.95
C GLU A 380 31.99 -6.33 -6.32
N GLN A 381 31.45 -6.33 -7.55
CA GLN A 381 30.57 -7.40 -8.02
C GLN A 381 31.29 -8.76 -8.10
N VAL A 382 32.51 -8.81 -8.65
CA VAL A 382 33.33 -10.05 -8.68
C VAL A 382 33.56 -10.57 -7.26
N SER A 383 33.86 -9.68 -6.31
CA SER A 383 34.06 -10.06 -4.90
C SER A 383 32.79 -10.64 -4.27
N ASN A 384 31.64 -10.01 -4.52
CA ASN A 384 30.34 -10.50 -4.05
C ASN A 384 29.97 -11.87 -4.64
N ILE A 385 30.21 -12.06 -5.94
CA ILE A 385 29.96 -13.34 -6.62
C ILE A 385 30.90 -14.44 -6.09
N ASN A 386 32.19 -14.13 -5.92
CA ASN A 386 33.16 -15.06 -5.34
C ASN A 386 32.76 -15.50 -3.93
N ARG A 387 32.26 -14.56 -3.11
CA ARG A 387 31.71 -14.89 -1.78
C ARG A 387 30.57 -15.90 -1.89
N LEU A 388 29.59 -15.67 -2.78
CA LEU A 388 28.48 -16.61 -3.01
C LEU A 388 28.97 -18.00 -3.44
N LEU A 389 29.94 -18.05 -4.37
CA LEU A 389 30.54 -19.31 -4.84
C LEU A 389 31.23 -20.05 -3.68
N MET A 390 32.03 -19.33 -2.89
CA MET A 390 32.71 -19.89 -1.74
C MET A 390 31.72 -20.38 -0.66
N GLU A 391 30.70 -19.59 -0.32
CA GLU A 391 29.75 -19.97 0.73
C GLU A 391 28.91 -21.20 0.37
N ASN A 392 28.56 -21.36 -0.91
CA ASN A 392 27.61 -22.38 -1.34
C ASN A 392 28.24 -23.61 -2.03
N TYR A 393 29.50 -23.54 -2.50
CA TYR A 393 30.11 -24.59 -3.34
C TYR A 393 31.52 -25.03 -2.90
N LYS A 394 31.93 -24.71 -1.66
CA LYS A 394 33.28 -24.89 -1.09
C LYS A 394 33.89 -26.29 -1.15
N GLU A 395 33.14 -27.36 -1.43
CA GLU A 395 33.63 -28.75 -1.39
C GLU A 395 34.05 -29.36 -2.74
N TYR A 396 33.83 -28.70 -3.88
CA TYR A 396 34.13 -29.31 -5.19
C TYR A 396 35.57 -29.17 -5.68
N GLY A 397 36.45 -28.54 -4.89
CA GLY A 397 37.89 -28.41 -5.19
C GLY A 397 38.77 -29.57 -4.71
N LYS A 398 38.21 -30.75 -4.39
CA LYS A 398 38.96 -31.87 -3.81
C LYS A 398 38.97 -33.19 -4.61
N ASN A 399 38.42 -33.25 -5.81
CA ASN A 399 38.49 -34.45 -6.66
C ASN A 399 38.83 -34.10 -8.11
N GLU A 400 39.97 -33.44 -8.34
CA GLU A 400 40.77 -33.63 -9.56
C GLU A 400 42.19 -34.04 -9.20
#